data_AF-A0A9E6W2E4-F1
#
_entry.id   AF-A0A9E6W2E4-F1
#
_cell.length_a   1.000
_cell.length_b   1.000
_cell.length_c   1.000
_cell.angle_alpha   90.00
_cell.angle_beta   90.00
_cell.angle_gamma   90.00
#
_symmetry.space_group_name_H-M   'P 1'
#
loop_
_entity.id
_entity.type
_entity.pdbx_description
1 polymer ?
#
loop_
_entity_poly.entity_id
_entity_poly.type
_entity_poly.pdbx_seq_one_letter_code
_entity_poly.pdbx_strand_id
1 'polypeptide(L)'
;MLQSLRYNNGMRRHQSAFEKGAESRFLGKDPNSMDDDREAIDIEEDPTANWDEAKKERVAKIVAERRREVELERESKHLRTRTTIVISTLSVFLLLLFSAYYAFNTLKKDSEDSERNLRLIQEQEKNAEQALYMMQDAEIYERKGEKEEALMRYNEVLKLLPGNGKAQQAIARLNQQLSIDSLNQNGIRGNTIVGD
;
A
#
# COMPACT_ATOMS: atom_id res chain seq x y z
N MET A 1 -6.83 -10.56 21.73
CA MET A 1 -7.02 -11.84 21.02
C MET A 1 -8.53 -11.99 20.76
N LEU A 2 -8.93 -12.16 19.49
CA LEU A 2 -10.27 -12.56 19.00
C LEU A 2 -11.40 -11.51 18.99
N GLN A 3 -11.35 -10.56 18.05
CA GLN A 3 -12.50 -9.85 17.45
C GLN A 3 -11.95 -9.18 16.16
N SER A 4 -12.04 -9.74 14.96
CA SER A 4 -13.26 -9.69 14.14
C SER A 4 -12.96 -10.35 12.77
N LEU A 5 -13.36 -11.62 12.61
CA LEU A 5 -13.45 -12.28 11.31
C LEU A 5 -14.93 -12.35 10.89
N ARG A 6 -15.49 -11.20 10.49
CA ARG A 6 -16.82 -11.14 9.87
C ARG A 6 -16.80 -10.15 8.72
N TYR A 7 -16.20 -10.54 7.59
CA TYR A 7 -16.52 -9.87 6.32
C TYR A 7 -16.12 -10.70 5.11
N ASN A 8 -16.71 -11.89 4.90
CA ASN A 8 -16.67 -12.50 3.57
C ASN A 8 -17.72 -13.59 3.33
N ASN A 9 -19.00 -13.23 3.18
CA ASN A 9 -20.03 -14.19 2.74
C ASN A 9 -21.11 -13.59 1.81
N GLY A 10 -20.88 -12.40 1.24
CA GLY A 10 -21.89 -11.70 0.43
C GLY A 10 -21.82 -11.91 -1.09
N MET A 11 -20.74 -12.48 -1.63
CA MET A 11 -20.43 -12.34 -3.06
C MET A 11 -20.47 -13.68 -3.84
N ARG A 12 -21.34 -14.60 -3.44
CA ARG A 12 -21.50 -15.92 -4.11
C ARG A 12 -22.88 -16.18 -4.72
N ARG A 13 -23.79 -15.19 -4.74
CA ARG A 13 -25.15 -15.36 -5.30
C ARG A 13 -25.38 -14.73 -6.69
N HIS A 14 -24.38 -14.08 -7.27
CA HIS A 14 -24.55 -13.44 -8.59
C HIS A 14 -23.90 -14.19 -9.78
N GLN A 15 -23.25 -15.33 -9.56
CA GLN A 15 -22.72 -16.15 -10.67
C GLN A 15 -23.73 -17.17 -11.25
N SER A 16 -24.86 -17.44 -10.58
CA SER A 16 -25.83 -18.45 -11.05
C SER A 16 -26.88 -17.91 -12.05
N ALA A 17 -26.93 -16.59 -12.30
CA ALA A 17 -27.95 -16.00 -13.18
C ALA A 17 -27.43 -15.66 -14.60
N PHE A 18 -26.13 -15.76 -14.87
CA PHE A 18 -25.57 -15.43 -16.18
C PHE A 18 -25.32 -16.64 -17.09
N GLU A 19 -25.35 -17.87 -16.56
CA GLU A 19 -25.17 -19.09 -17.37
C GLU A 19 -26.46 -19.60 -18.05
N LYS A 20 -27.64 -19.07 -17.71
CA LYS A 20 -28.91 -19.50 -18.33
C LYS A 20 -29.37 -18.67 -19.53
N GLY A 21 -28.58 -17.69 -19.97
CA GLY A 21 -28.97 -16.75 -21.04
C GLY A 21 -28.30 -16.96 -22.41
N ALA A 22 -27.33 -17.87 -22.54
CA ALA A 22 -26.51 -17.98 -23.75
C ALA A 22 -26.83 -19.18 -24.67
N GLU A 23 -27.72 -20.09 -24.27
CA GLU A 23 -27.95 -21.34 -25.02
C GLU A 23 -29.11 -21.32 -26.03
N SER A 24 -29.83 -20.21 -26.21
CA SER A 24 -31.06 -20.22 -27.04
C SER A 24 -30.96 -19.55 -28.41
N ARG A 25 -29.76 -19.39 -29.00
CA ARG A 25 -29.62 -18.76 -30.33
C ARG A 25 -28.76 -19.50 -31.36
N PHE A 26 -28.61 -20.80 -31.19
CA PHE A 26 -28.09 -21.72 -32.22
C PHE A 26 -29.19 -22.73 -32.60
N LEU A 27 -30.36 -22.22 -33.01
CA LEU A 27 -31.29 -23.02 -33.80
C LEU A 27 -30.66 -23.18 -35.19
N GLY A 28 -30.41 -24.43 -35.53
CA GLY A 28 -29.60 -24.84 -36.67
C GLY A 28 -30.07 -24.23 -37.99
N LYS A 29 -29.12 -23.65 -38.71
CA LYS A 29 -29.11 -23.85 -40.16
C LYS A 29 -28.56 -25.24 -40.39
N ASP A 30 -29.44 -26.08 -40.92
CA ASP A 30 -29.12 -27.42 -41.36
C ASP A 30 -27.93 -27.34 -42.33
N PRO A 31 -26.77 -27.97 -42.07
CA PRO A 31 -25.65 -27.93 -43.00
C PRO A 31 -25.95 -28.62 -44.35
N ASN A 32 -27.13 -29.25 -44.47
CA ASN A 32 -27.68 -29.82 -45.70
C ASN A 32 -28.77 -28.96 -46.36
N SER A 33 -29.15 -27.78 -45.84
CA SER A 33 -29.95 -26.82 -46.61
C SER A 33 -29.02 -26.07 -47.57
N MET A 34 -28.53 -26.81 -48.55
CA MET A 34 -27.85 -26.31 -49.72
C MET A 34 -28.95 -25.69 -50.58
N ASP A 35 -29.35 -24.46 -50.23
CA ASP A 35 -30.14 -23.62 -51.13
C ASP A 35 -29.32 -23.51 -52.41
N ASP A 36 -29.83 -24.20 -53.41
CA ASP A 36 -29.23 -24.46 -54.71
C ASP A 36 -29.36 -23.18 -55.56
N ASP A 37 -28.82 -22.07 -55.05
CA ASP A 37 -28.50 -20.86 -55.83
C ASP A 37 -27.25 -21.14 -56.67
N ARG A 38 -27.31 -22.25 -57.43
CA ARG A 38 -26.53 -22.37 -58.66
C ARG A 38 -27.17 -21.37 -59.61
N GLU A 39 -26.69 -20.13 -59.56
CA GLU A 39 -26.68 -19.30 -60.75
C GLU A 39 -26.19 -20.21 -61.88
N ALA A 40 -27.11 -20.57 -62.76
CA ALA A 40 -26.79 -21.25 -64.00
C ALA A 40 -25.91 -20.27 -64.76
N ILE A 41 -24.60 -20.41 -64.57
CA ILE A 41 -23.63 -19.85 -65.48
C ILE A 41 -23.92 -20.59 -66.78
N ASP A 42 -24.70 -19.95 -67.66
CA ASP A 42 -24.81 -20.34 -69.06
C ASP A 42 -23.40 -20.21 -69.64
N ILE A 43 -22.65 -21.30 -69.55
CA ILE A 43 -21.41 -21.48 -70.26
C ILE A 43 -21.84 -21.80 -71.67
N GLU A 44 -21.81 -20.80 -72.54
CA GLU A 44 -21.90 -20.96 -73.98
C GLU A 44 -20.72 -21.87 -74.40
N GLU A 45 -20.98 -23.19 -74.43
CA GLU A 45 -19.98 -24.19 -74.76
C GLU A 45 -19.65 -24.07 -76.24
N ASP A 46 -18.53 -23.44 -76.56
CA ASP A 46 -17.91 -23.54 -77.88
C ASP A 46 -17.58 -25.02 -78.15
N PRO A 47 -18.30 -25.70 -79.06
CA PRO A 47 -18.17 -27.13 -79.27
C PRO A 47 -16.86 -27.51 -79.97
N THR A 48 -16.01 -26.53 -80.31
CA THR A 48 -14.71 -26.75 -80.95
C THR A 48 -13.52 -26.63 -79.99
N ALA A 49 -13.76 -26.21 -78.74
CA ALA A 49 -12.71 -26.14 -77.72
C ALA A 49 -12.24 -27.55 -77.34
N ASN A 50 -10.93 -27.78 -77.40
CA ASN A 50 -10.30 -29.00 -76.90
C ASN A 50 -10.58 -29.12 -75.40
N TRP A 51 -11.61 -29.91 -75.05
CA TRP A 51 -12.15 -30.09 -73.70
C TRP A 51 -11.08 -30.38 -72.64
N ASP A 52 -9.95 -30.96 -73.05
CA ASP A 52 -8.81 -31.23 -72.19
C ASP A 52 -8.05 -29.97 -71.74
N GLU A 53 -8.05 -28.89 -72.53
CA GLU A 53 -7.32 -27.65 -72.22
C GLU A 53 -8.10 -26.74 -71.27
N ALA A 54 -9.39 -26.51 -71.52
CA ALA A 54 -10.26 -25.74 -70.63
C ALA A 54 -10.38 -26.38 -69.24
N LYS A 55 -10.43 -27.71 -69.16
CA LYS A 55 -10.44 -28.43 -67.88
C LYS A 55 -9.12 -28.27 -67.12
N LYS A 56 -7.97 -28.30 -67.82
CA LYS A 56 -6.65 -28.05 -67.22
C LYS A 56 -6.54 -26.64 -66.65
N GLU A 57 -7.02 -25.64 -67.36
CA GLU A 57 -7.01 -24.25 -66.89
C GLU A 57 -7.86 -24.06 -65.62
N ARG A 58 -9.08 -24.63 -65.59
CA ARG A 58 -9.96 -24.59 -64.41
C ARG A 58 -9.30 -25.27 -63.20
N VAL A 59 -8.68 -26.42 -63.40
CA VAL A 59 -7.94 -27.13 -62.33
C VAL A 59 -6.75 -26.29 -61.87
N ALA A 60 -5.99 -25.68 -62.77
CA ALA A 60 -4.87 -24.83 -62.41
C ALA A 60 -5.31 -23.62 -61.56
N LYS A 61 -6.44 -22.99 -61.91
CA LYS A 61 -7.02 -21.88 -61.14
C LYS A 61 -7.45 -22.31 -59.74
N ILE A 62 -8.15 -23.43 -59.61
CA ILE A 62 -8.57 -23.97 -58.30
C ILE A 62 -7.36 -24.30 -57.42
N VAL A 63 -6.33 -24.91 -57.99
CA VAL A 63 -5.09 -25.24 -57.25
C VAL A 63 -4.34 -23.98 -56.82
N ALA A 64 -4.29 -22.95 -57.69
CA ALA A 64 -3.66 -21.67 -57.36
C ALA A 64 -4.43 -20.94 -56.24
N GLU A 65 -5.77 -20.95 -56.29
CA GLU A 65 -6.63 -20.36 -55.26
C GLU A 65 -6.48 -21.09 -53.92
N ARG A 66 -6.54 -22.43 -53.90
CA ARG A 66 -6.28 -23.22 -52.69
C ARG A 66 -4.89 -22.97 -52.12
N ARG A 67 -3.87 -22.79 -52.97
CA ARG A 67 -2.51 -22.45 -52.51
C ARG A 67 -2.49 -21.08 -51.81
N ARG A 68 -3.18 -20.08 -52.35
CA ARG A 68 -3.30 -18.74 -51.72
C ARG A 68 -4.05 -18.81 -50.39
N GLU A 69 -5.14 -19.56 -50.31
CA GLU A 69 -5.89 -19.77 -49.06
C GLU A 69 -5.01 -20.39 -47.97
N VAL A 70 -4.24 -21.43 -48.31
CA VAL A 70 -3.32 -22.09 -47.37
C VAL A 70 -2.20 -21.15 -46.93
N GLU A 71 -1.70 -20.29 -47.82
CA GLU A 71 -0.67 -19.31 -47.49
C GLU A 71 -1.20 -18.22 -46.53
N LEU A 72 -2.39 -17.66 -46.81
CA LEU A 72 -3.08 -16.74 -45.91
C LEU A 72 -3.38 -17.38 -44.55
N GLU A 73 -3.80 -18.65 -44.53
CA GLU A 73 -4.05 -19.38 -43.30
C GLU A 73 -2.76 -19.53 -42.46
N ARG A 74 -1.63 -19.84 -43.11
CA ARG A 74 -0.31 -19.91 -42.44
C ARG A 74 0.10 -18.56 -41.87
N GLU A 75 -0.03 -17.48 -42.63
CA GLU A 75 0.28 -16.12 -42.15
C GLU A 75 -0.59 -15.73 -40.96
N SER A 76 -1.89 -16.04 -41.01
CA SER A 76 -2.82 -15.76 -39.91
C SER A 76 -2.46 -16.52 -38.62
N LYS A 77 -2.04 -17.79 -38.74
CA LYS A 77 -1.60 -18.63 -37.60
C LYS A 77 -0.32 -18.07 -36.99
N HIS A 78 0.65 -17.69 -37.82
CA HIS A 78 1.88 -17.05 -37.35
C HIS A 78 1.59 -15.72 -36.65
N LEU A 79 0.67 -14.91 -37.19
CA LEU A 79 0.31 -13.64 -36.56
C LEU A 79 -0.31 -13.84 -35.18
N ARG A 80 -1.25 -14.79 -35.02
CA ARG A 80 -1.87 -15.12 -33.72
C ARG A 80 -0.86 -15.61 -32.69
N THR A 81 0.11 -16.42 -33.11
CA THR A 81 1.17 -16.90 -32.19
C THR A 81 2.06 -15.75 -31.71
N ARG A 82 2.45 -14.83 -32.60
CA ARG A 82 3.27 -13.66 -32.25
C ARG A 82 2.54 -12.72 -31.30
N THR A 83 1.28 -12.40 -31.57
CA THR A 83 0.49 -11.53 -30.68
C THR A 83 0.32 -12.15 -29.30
N THR A 84 0.09 -13.47 -29.22
CA THR A 84 -0.03 -14.17 -27.93
C THR A 84 1.28 -14.11 -27.13
N ILE A 85 2.43 -14.29 -27.79
CA ILE A 85 3.75 -14.18 -27.14
C ILE A 85 3.96 -12.75 -26.61
N VAL A 86 3.68 -11.73 -27.42
CA VAL A 86 3.84 -10.32 -27.02
C VAL A 86 2.93 -9.95 -25.86
N ILE A 87 1.66 -10.39 -25.88
CA ILE A 87 0.73 -10.14 -24.77
C ILE A 87 1.22 -10.82 -23.48
N SER A 88 1.71 -12.06 -23.59
CA SER A 88 2.22 -12.81 -22.44
C SER A 88 3.47 -12.16 -21.84
N THR A 89 4.42 -11.73 -22.68
CA THR A 89 5.63 -11.03 -22.20
C THR A 89 5.29 -9.68 -21.59
N LEU A 90 4.37 -8.92 -22.18
CA LEU A 90 3.90 -7.66 -21.64
C LEU A 90 3.20 -7.84 -20.28
N SER A 91 2.39 -8.89 -20.13
CA SER A 91 1.72 -9.21 -18.87
C SER A 91 2.71 -9.49 -17.75
N VAL A 92 3.72 -10.34 -18.00
CA VAL A 92 4.78 -10.62 -17.01
C VAL A 92 5.55 -9.35 -16.65
N PHE A 93 5.87 -8.53 -17.65
CA PHE A 93 6.58 -7.26 -17.42
C PHE A 93 5.78 -6.30 -16.53
N LEU A 94 4.47 -6.17 -16.77
CA LEU A 94 3.61 -5.33 -15.93
C LEU A 94 3.53 -5.85 -14.48
N LEU A 95 3.50 -7.17 -14.26
CA LEU A 95 3.53 -7.74 -12.92
C LEU A 95 4.84 -7.44 -12.18
N LEU A 96 5.97 -7.45 -12.89
CA LEU A 96 7.26 -7.08 -12.31
C LEU A 96 7.32 -5.60 -11.92
N LEU A 97 6.81 -4.71 -12.79
CA LEU A 97 6.73 -3.27 -12.48
C LEU A 97 5.82 -3.01 -11.28
N PHE A 98 4.67 -3.69 -11.22
CA PHE A 98 3.75 -3.60 -10.09
C PHE A 98 4.41 -4.09 -8.79
N SER A 99 5.08 -5.24 -8.82
CA SER A 99 5.83 -5.75 -7.66
C SER A 99 6.92 -4.77 -7.21
N ALA A 100 7.68 -4.19 -8.13
CA ALA A 100 8.72 -3.20 -7.82
C ALA A 100 8.11 -1.92 -7.23
N TYR A 101 6.99 -1.46 -7.77
CA TYR A 101 6.24 -0.31 -7.26
C TYR A 101 5.77 -0.52 -5.82
N TYR A 102 5.21 -1.71 -5.50
CA TYR A 102 4.80 -2.03 -4.13
C TYR A 102 5.99 -2.07 -3.17
N ALA A 103 7.09 -2.70 -3.56
CA ALA A 103 8.32 -2.75 -2.74
C ALA A 103 8.90 -1.35 -2.49
N PHE A 104 8.90 -0.48 -3.51
CA PHE A 104 9.36 0.89 -3.37
C PHE A 104 8.50 1.69 -2.38
N ASN A 105 7.18 1.56 -2.46
CA ASN A 105 6.27 2.24 -1.55
C ASN A 105 6.40 1.77 -0.10
N THR A 106 6.63 0.47 0.13
CA THR A 106 6.88 -0.05 1.50
C THR A 106 8.18 0.50 2.07
N LEU A 107 9.27 0.52 1.27
CA LEU A 107 10.56 1.08 1.70
C LEU A 107 10.46 2.57 2.03
N LYS A 108 9.69 3.33 1.24
CA LYS A 108 9.49 4.76 1.51
C LYS A 108 8.80 4.97 2.86
N LYS A 109 7.75 4.20 3.15
CA LYS A 109 7.03 4.30 4.42
C LYS A 109 7.95 3.98 5.61
N ASP A 110 8.74 2.91 5.50
CA ASP A 110 9.65 2.50 6.57
C ASP A 110 10.75 3.56 6.81
N SER A 111 11.22 4.25 5.76
CA SER A 111 12.18 5.34 5.91
C SER A 111 11.62 6.56 6.64
N GLU A 112 10.36 6.95 6.35
CA GLU A 112 9.71 8.09 7.01
C GLU A 112 9.47 7.81 8.50
N ASP A 113 9.04 6.60 8.84
CA ASP A 113 8.85 6.18 10.24
C ASP A 113 10.19 6.09 10.98
N SER A 114 11.25 5.61 10.32
CA SER A 114 12.60 5.57 10.90
C SER A 114 13.16 6.97 11.19
N GLU A 115 12.98 7.94 10.28
CA GLU A 115 13.43 9.31 10.50
C GLU A 115 12.68 9.99 11.64
N ARG A 116 11.36 9.77 11.76
CA ARG A 116 10.56 10.30 12.87
C ARG A 116 11.05 9.75 14.21
N ASN A 117 11.30 8.44 14.29
CA ASN A 117 11.82 7.81 15.50
C ASN A 117 13.21 8.35 15.87
N LEU A 118 14.09 8.56 14.90
CA LEU A 118 15.41 9.13 15.14
C LEU A 118 15.32 10.56 15.71
N ARG A 119 14.43 11.40 15.16
CA ARG A 119 14.21 12.76 15.69
C ARG A 119 13.68 12.75 17.12
N LEU A 120 12.76 11.83 17.43
CA LEU A 120 12.23 11.69 18.79
C LEU A 120 13.32 11.26 19.79
N ILE A 121 14.21 10.34 19.39
CA ILE A 121 15.34 9.92 20.23
C ILE A 121 16.30 11.09 20.46
N GLN A 122 16.67 11.83 19.40
CA GLN A 122 17.55 12.99 19.52
C GLN A 122 16.95 14.09 20.40
N GLU A 123 15.63 14.33 20.28
CA GLU A 123 14.92 15.30 21.12
C GLU A 123 14.89 14.84 22.59
N GLN A 124 14.65 13.55 22.84
CA GLN A 124 14.71 12.98 24.19
C GLN A 124 16.12 13.07 24.79
N GLU A 125 17.16 12.77 24.03
CA GLU A 125 18.56 12.90 24.47
C GLU A 125 18.89 14.35 24.82
N LYS A 126 18.50 15.30 23.96
CA LYS A 126 18.68 16.74 24.21
C LYS A 126 17.94 17.18 25.47
N ASN A 127 16.69 16.75 25.66
CA ASN A 127 15.92 17.07 26.85
C ASN A 127 16.54 16.44 28.11
N ALA A 128 17.10 15.24 28.01
CA ALA A 128 17.79 14.59 29.12
C ALA A 128 19.09 15.31 29.50
N GLU A 129 19.86 15.76 28.52
CA GLU A 129 21.07 16.56 28.74
C GLU A 129 20.71 17.90 29.40
N GLN A 130 19.70 18.61 28.88
CA GLN A 130 19.22 19.87 29.46
C GLN A 130 18.73 19.68 30.91
N ALA A 131 17.99 18.60 31.16
CA ALA A 131 17.53 18.25 32.50
C ALA A 131 18.69 17.97 33.46
N LEU A 132 19.79 17.37 32.99
CA LEU A 132 20.98 17.13 33.79
C LEU A 132 21.64 18.45 34.24
N TYR A 133 21.80 19.41 33.34
CA TYR A 133 22.34 20.73 33.69
C TYR A 133 21.44 21.47 34.70
N MET A 134 20.14 21.48 34.46
CA MET A 134 19.17 22.10 35.38
C MET A 134 19.19 21.44 36.77
N MET A 135 19.43 20.13 36.82
CA MET A 135 19.54 19.40 38.06
C MET A 135 20.81 19.79 38.84
N GLN A 136 21.94 19.96 38.16
CA GLN A 136 23.17 20.45 38.78
C GLN A 136 23.01 21.87 39.32
N ASP A 137 22.35 22.76 38.57
CA ASP A 137 22.03 24.11 39.02
C ASP A 137 21.14 24.08 40.27
N ALA A 138 20.09 23.26 40.28
CA ALA A 138 19.20 23.09 41.44
C ALA A 138 19.97 22.67 42.70
N GLU A 139 20.88 21.72 42.56
CA GLU A 139 21.73 21.28 43.67
C GLU A 139 22.67 22.38 44.17
N ILE A 140 23.16 23.26 43.29
CA ILE A 140 23.97 24.43 43.69
C ILE A 140 23.13 25.41 44.52
N TYR A 141 21.93 25.75 44.06
CA TYR A 141 21.00 26.62 44.79
C TYR A 141 20.64 26.03 46.16
N GLU A 142 20.35 24.74 46.20
CA GLU A 142 20.06 24.03 47.46
C GLU A 142 21.23 24.11 48.44
N ARG A 143 22.47 23.90 47.97
CA ARG A 143 23.67 24.02 48.81
C ARG A 143 23.92 25.44 49.33
N LYS A 144 23.44 26.48 48.62
CA LYS A 144 23.51 27.87 49.06
C LYS A 144 22.43 28.25 50.07
N GLY A 145 21.44 27.37 50.29
CA GLY A 145 20.27 27.67 51.12
C GLY A 145 19.17 28.46 50.39
N GLU A 146 19.31 28.67 49.08
CA GLU A 146 18.34 29.31 48.20
C GLU A 146 17.28 28.27 47.80
N LYS A 147 16.40 27.92 48.75
CA LYS A 147 15.50 26.75 48.66
C LYS A 147 14.39 26.95 47.62
N GLU A 148 13.86 28.17 47.50
CA GLU A 148 12.82 28.52 46.54
C GLU A 148 13.35 28.40 45.10
N GLU A 149 14.54 28.93 44.83
CA GLU A 149 15.22 28.84 43.54
C GLU A 149 15.53 27.38 43.19
N ALA A 150 16.03 26.60 44.17
CA ALA A 150 16.26 25.17 43.98
C ALA A 150 14.98 24.42 43.60
N LEU A 151 13.87 24.69 44.28
CA LEU A 151 12.56 24.11 43.97
C LEU A 151 12.10 24.46 42.55
N MET A 152 12.26 25.70 42.11
CA MET A 152 11.91 26.08 40.73
C MET A 152 12.72 25.26 39.71
N ARG A 153 14.04 25.13 39.92
CA ARG A 153 14.91 24.36 39.03
C ARG A 153 14.57 22.88 38.99
N TYR A 154 14.31 22.25 40.14
CA TYR A 154 13.87 20.84 40.16
C TYR A 154 12.51 20.64 39.46
N ASN A 155 11.59 21.60 39.54
CA ASN A 155 10.33 21.53 38.80
C ASN A 155 10.54 21.62 37.28
N GLU A 156 11.47 22.44 36.80
CA GLU A 156 11.84 22.47 35.38
C GLU A 156 12.41 21.12 34.91
N VAL A 157 13.22 20.46 35.75
CA VAL A 157 13.70 19.09 35.47
C VAL A 157 12.55 18.12 35.29
N LEU A 158 11.50 18.20 36.12
CA LEU A 158 10.33 17.32 36.01
C LEU A 158 9.43 17.63 34.81
N LYS A 159 9.45 18.86 34.29
CA LYS A 159 8.77 19.18 33.02
C LYS A 159 9.44 18.50 31.84
N LEU A 160 10.78 18.40 31.85
CA LEU A 160 11.56 17.72 30.81
C LEU A 160 11.55 16.20 30.98
N LEU A 161 11.69 15.71 32.21
CA LEU A 161 11.75 14.31 32.58
C LEU A 161 10.79 13.99 33.74
N PRO A 162 9.49 13.76 33.46
CA PRO A 162 8.48 13.54 34.50
C PRO A 162 8.77 12.38 35.46
N GLY A 163 9.55 11.38 35.00
CA GLY A 163 9.96 10.22 35.78
C GLY A 163 11.26 10.38 36.58
N ASN A 164 11.84 11.58 36.68
CA ASN A 164 13.11 11.78 37.39
C ASN A 164 12.91 11.68 38.92
N GLY A 165 13.15 10.49 39.47
CA GLY A 165 12.96 10.21 40.90
C GLY A 165 13.84 11.05 41.83
N LYS A 166 15.05 11.46 41.39
CA LYS A 166 15.92 12.30 42.23
C LYS A 166 15.35 13.70 42.42
N ALA A 167 14.84 14.31 41.35
CA ALA A 167 14.21 15.62 41.42
C ALA A 167 12.91 15.59 42.27
N GLN A 168 12.10 14.53 42.13
CA GLN A 168 10.90 14.34 42.97
C GLN A 168 11.26 14.25 44.47
N GLN A 169 12.28 13.46 44.81
CA GLN A 169 12.75 13.31 46.20
C GLN A 169 13.30 14.63 46.75
N ALA A 170 14.07 15.39 45.95
CA ALA A 170 14.61 16.67 46.37
C ALA A 170 13.50 17.70 46.64
N ILE A 171 12.48 17.77 45.78
CA ILE A 171 11.31 18.64 45.99
C ILE A 171 10.56 18.27 47.27
N ALA A 172 10.30 16.98 47.50
CA ALA A 172 9.61 16.52 48.70
C ALA A 172 10.39 16.90 49.97
N ARG A 173 11.72 16.72 49.97
CA ARG A 173 12.60 17.12 51.06
C ARG A 173 12.56 18.63 51.31
N LEU A 174 12.72 19.45 50.26
CA LEU A 174 12.76 20.90 50.38
C LEU A 174 11.43 21.47 50.88
N ASN A 175 10.30 20.95 50.39
CA ASN A 175 8.98 21.35 50.88
C ASN A 175 8.78 21.05 52.37
N GLN A 176 9.26 19.89 52.85
CA GLN A 176 9.23 19.57 54.27
C GLN A 176 10.07 20.56 55.09
N GLN A 177 11.27 20.91 54.62
CA GLN A 177 12.13 21.86 55.31
C GLN A 177 11.50 23.26 55.37
N LEU A 178 10.96 23.77 54.26
CA LEU A 178 10.28 25.07 54.22
C LEU A 178 9.04 25.10 55.13
N SER A 179 8.30 23.99 55.20
CA SER A 179 7.19 23.86 56.13
C SER A 179 7.65 23.94 57.59
N ILE A 180 8.80 23.35 57.94
CA ILE A 180 9.34 23.42 59.30
C ILE A 180 9.85 24.84 59.61
N ASP A 181 10.57 25.46 58.67
CA ASP A 181 11.13 26.81 58.85
C ASP A 181 10.03 27.86 59.06
N SER A 182 8.92 27.75 58.32
CA SER A 182 7.77 28.65 58.48
C SER A 182 7.05 28.49 59.83
N LEU A 183 6.96 27.25 60.36
CA LEU A 183 6.41 27.00 61.70
C LEU A 183 7.30 27.60 62.80
N ASN A 184 8.62 27.46 62.68
CA ASN A 184 9.57 27.99 63.64
C ASN A 184 9.55 29.53 63.69
N GLN A 185 9.44 30.20 62.53
CA GLN A 185 9.34 31.66 62.49
C GLN A 185 8.07 32.20 63.17
N ASN A 186 6.96 31.48 63.09
CA ASN A 186 5.71 31.86 63.75
C ASN A 186 5.75 31.60 65.27
N GLY A 187 6.39 30.52 65.72
CA GLY A 187 6.54 30.21 67.14
C GLY A 187 7.40 31.22 67.92
N ILE A 188 8.46 31.75 67.30
CA ILE A 188 9.32 32.76 67.93
C ILE A 188 8.59 34.11 68.07
N ARG A 189 7.69 34.45 67.15
CA ARG A 189 6.90 35.69 67.22
C ARG A 189 5.75 35.64 68.24
N GLY A 190 5.28 34.46 68.61
CA GLY A 190 4.17 34.30 69.56
C GLY A 190 4.54 34.50 71.04
N ASN A 191 5.84 34.49 71.39
CA ASN A 191 6.27 34.42 72.79
C ASN A 191 6.86 35.75 73.35
N THR A 192 6.75 36.86 72.63
CA THR A 192 7.31 38.18 73.01
C THR A 192 6.28 39.20 73.51
N ILE A 193 5.02 38.82 73.76
CA ILE A 193 3.96 39.75 74.20
C ILE A 193 3.23 39.23 75.43
N VAL A 194 3.90 39.13 76.59
CA VAL A 194 3.24 39.24 77.91
C VAL A 194 4.31 39.72 78.92
N GLY A 195 4.31 41.00 79.26
CA GLY A 195 5.22 41.52 80.28
C GLY A 195 5.19 43.05 80.40
N ASP A 196 4.01 43.62 80.65
CA ASP A 196 3.83 44.93 81.30
C ASP A 196 3.20 44.70 82.69
#